data_AF-A0A1V5QWR8-F1
#
_entry.id   AF-A0A1V5QWR8-F1
#
_cell.length_a   1.000
_cell.length_b   1.000
_cell.length_c   1.000
_cell.angle_alpha   90.00
_cell.angle_beta   90.00
_cell.angle_gamma   90.00
#
_symmetry.space_group_name_H-M   'P 1'
#
loop_
_entity.id
_entity.type
_entity.pdbx_description
1 polymer ?
#
loop_
_entity_poly.entity_id
_entity_poly.type
_entity_poly.pdbx_seq_one_letter_code
_entity_poly.pdbx_strand_id
1 'polypeptide(L)'
;MANRITAIEAEKLTRMHPDAQAIGFGAKMKDLQDYAPVAINYAVTADATGALTAFVAPFAMDIVDIIVQARAAAEGETLTPINAGQAGSAADAMCTAIACAADGTVTHMSAGADDTKLRLAAGDIVKVDASKDTVRGLVTFIGVRV
;
A
#
# COMPACT_ATOMS: atom_id res chain seq x y z
N MET A 1 -15.79 10.83 -1.98
CA MET A 1 -14.63 10.73 -2.89
C MET A 1 -14.48 12.07 -3.61
N ALA A 2 -13.29 12.69 -3.58
CA ALA A 2 -13.03 13.87 -4.40
C ALA A 2 -12.99 13.46 -5.88
N ASN A 3 -13.71 14.18 -6.75
CA ASN A 3 -13.75 13.91 -8.18
C ASN A 3 -12.37 14.20 -8.80
N ARG A 4 -11.79 13.23 -9.52
CA ARG A 4 -10.54 13.42 -10.29
C ARG A 4 -10.82 14.34 -11.48
N ILE A 5 -9.86 15.20 -11.83
CA ILE A 5 -9.95 15.97 -13.07
C ILE A 5 -9.79 15.04 -14.27
N THR A 6 -10.76 15.11 -15.17
CA THR A 6 -10.73 14.39 -16.44
C THR A 6 -9.69 15.00 -17.39
N ALA A 7 -9.32 14.26 -18.45
CA ALA A 7 -8.43 14.78 -19.49
C ALA A 7 -8.97 16.07 -20.14
N ILE A 8 -10.29 16.15 -20.33
CA ILE A 8 -10.96 17.33 -20.90
C ILE A 8 -10.86 18.53 -19.96
N GLU A 9 -11.03 18.31 -18.65
CA GLU A 9 -10.90 19.38 -17.65
C GLU A 9 -9.45 19.85 -17.50
N ALA A 10 -8.48 18.94 -17.56
CA ALA A 10 -7.05 19.27 -17.60
C ALA A 10 -6.70 20.14 -18.82
N GLU A 11 -7.21 19.80 -20.00
CA GLU A 11 -6.98 20.57 -21.21
C GLU A 11 -7.67 21.94 -21.16
N LYS A 12 -8.87 22.02 -20.56
CA LYS A 12 -9.55 23.30 -20.30
C LYS A 12 -8.72 24.18 -19.37
N LEU A 13 -8.26 23.64 -18.24
CA LEU A 13 -7.43 24.34 -17.26
C LEU A 13 -6.15 24.90 -17.89
N THR A 14 -5.54 24.10 -18.76
CA THR A 14 -4.35 24.49 -19.52
C THR A 14 -4.67 25.68 -20.43
N ARG A 15 -5.84 25.70 -21.08
CA ARG A 15 -6.24 26.76 -22.01
C ARG A 15 -6.72 28.07 -21.37
N MET A 16 -7.04 28.08 -20.07
CA MET A 16 -7.58 29.28 -19.40
C MET A 16 -6.53 30.38 -19.16
N HIS A 17 -5.23 30.05 -19.14
CA HIS A 17 -4.16 31.04 -18.97
C HIS A 17 -2.99 30.75 -19.93
N PRO A 18 -2.42 31.77 -20.60
CA PRO A 18 -1.24 31.61 -21.46
C PRO A 18 -0.06 30.99 -20.72
N ASP A 19 0.15 31.40 -19.46
CA ASP A 19 1.21 30.86 -18.61
C ASP A 19 0.94 29.40 -18.21
N ALA A 20 -0.32 29.01 -18.06
CA ALA A 20 -0.71 27.62 -17.78
C ALA A 20 -0.53 26.71 -19.01
N GLN A 21 -0.69 27.24 -20.23
CA GLN A 21 -0.35 26.53 -21.48
C GLN A 21 1.16 26.29 -21.58
N ALA A 22 1.97 27.32 -21.31
CA ALA A 22 3.43 27.23 -21.42
C ALA A 22 4.04 26.15 -20.52
N ILE A 23 3.43 25.87 -19.37
CA ILE A 23 3.91 24.86 -18.42
C ILE A 23 3.12 23.54 -18.43
N GLY A 24 2.10 23.41 -19.29
CA GLY A 24 1.21 22.24 -19.34
C GLY A 24 0.51 21.95 -18.01
N PHE A 25 0.06 23.01 -17.32
CA PHE A 25 -0.37 22.93 -15.92
C PHE A 25 -1.47 21.88 -15.67
N GLY A 26 -2.50 21.83 -16.52
CA GLY A 26 -3.60 20.88 -16.33
C GLY A 26 -3.18 19.43 -16.51
N ALA A 27 -2.28 19.14 -17.47
CA ALA A 27 -1.71 17.81 -17.63
C ALA A 27 -0.90 17.39 -16.39
N LYS A 28 -0.05 18.29 -15.87
CA LYS A 28 0.73 18.04 -14.64
C LYS A 28 -0.16 17.82 -13.42
N MET A 29 -1.23 18.61 -13.27
CA MET A 29 -2.19 18.43 -12.17
C MET A 29 -2.92 17.10 -12.27
N LYS A 30 -3.28 16.67 -13.48
CA LYS A 30 -3.88 15.36 -13.71
C LYS A 30 -2.90 14.25 -13.35
N ASP A 31 -1.66 14.31 -13.83
CA ASP A 31 -0.64 13.30 -13.54
C ASP A 31 -0.36 13.19 -12.03
N LEU A 32 -0.31 14.32 -11.33
CA LEU A 32 -0.17 14.34 -9.86
C LEU A 32 -1.34 13.69 -9.13
N GLN A 33 -2.56 13.79 -9.66
CA GLN A 33 -3.72 13.11 -9.08
C GLN A 33 -3.75 11.62 -9.42
N ASP A 34 -3.31 11.28 -10.62
CA ASP A 34 -3.33 9.92 -11.15
C ASP A 34 -2.27 9.04 -10.51
N TYR A 35 -1.08 9.59 -10.25
CA TYR A 35 0.07 8.90 -9.64
C TYR A 35 0.40 9.42 -8.24
N ALA A 36 -0.62 9.91 -7.52
CA ALA A 36 -0.43 10.43 -6.17
C ALA A 36 0.16 9.35 -5.25
N PRO A 37 1.19 9.66 -4.44
CA PRO A 37 1.71 8.73 -3.45
C PRO A 37 0.68 8.51 -2.35
N VAL A 38 0.66 7.30 -1.82
CA VAL A 38 -0.26 6.85 -0.78
C VAL A 38 0.53 6.08 0.27
N ALA A 39 0.31 6.41 1.54
CA ALA A 39 0.83 5.67 2.67
C ALA A 39 -0.35 5.22 3.54
N ILE A 40 -0.46 3.90 3.76
CA ILE A 40 -1.50 3.31 4.62
C ILE A 40 -0.79 2.64 5.78
N ASN A 41 -1.14 3.06 6.99
CA ASN A 41 -0.59 2.53 8.23
C ASN A 41 -1.59 1.59 8.89
N TYR A 42 -1.12 0.42 9.31
CA TYR A 42 -1.88 -0.54 10.09
C TYR A 42 -1.14 -0.90 11.37
N ALA A 43 -1.80 -0.71 12.51
CA ALA A 43 -1.26 -1.07 13.80
C ALA A 43 -1.73 -2.48 14.20
N VAL A 44 -0.77 -3.40 14.36
CA VAL A 44 -0.98 -4.74 14.89
C VAL A 44 -1.04 -4.65 16.42
N THR A 45 -2.23 -4.41 16.97
CA THR A 45 -2.46 -4.29 18.42
C THR A 45 -3.02 -5.57 19.04
N ALA A 46 -3.51 -6.49 18.23
CA ALA A 46 -4.08 -7.77 18.64
C ALA A 46 -3.39 -8.94 17.90
N ASP A 47 -3.78 -10.16 18.24
CA ASP A 47 -3.31 -11.37 17.56
C ASP A 47 -3.64 -11.31 16.07
N ALA A 48 -2.59 -11.26 15.24
CA ALA A 48 -2.69 -11.25 13.78
C ALA A 48 -2.42 -12.61 13.14
N THR A 49 -2.37 -13.69 13.93
CA THR A 49 -2.32 -15.05 13.38
C THR A 49 -3.61 -15.36 12.61
N GLY A 50 -3.48 -15.96 11.44
CA GLY A 50 -4.63 -16.25 10.57
C GLY A 50 -5.04 -15.09 9.66
N ALA A 51 -4.12 -14.16 9.40
CA ALA A 51 -4.26 -13.06 8.45
C ALA A 51 -5.40 -12.06 8.77
N LEU A 52 -5.14 -11.11 9.66
CA LEU A 52 -6.05 -9.99 9.93
C LEU A 52 -6.10 -9.01 8.76
N THR A 53 -7.29 -8.47 8.49
CA THR A 53 -7.46 -7.40 7.50
C THR A 53 -6.77 -6.12 7.96
N ALA A 54 -5.80 -5.68 7.17
CA ALA A 54 -5.10 -4.41 7.36
C ALA A 54 -5.91 -3.26 6.76
N PHE A 55 -6.28 -3.37 5.48
CA PHE A 55 -7.13 -2.41 4.80
C PHE A 55 -7.83 -3.03 3.57
N VAL A 56 -8.79 -2.31 3.03
CA VAL A 56 -9.37 -2.57 1.70
C VAL A 56 -8.96 -1.44 0.79
N ALA A 57 -8.34 -1.76 -0.35
CA ALA A 57 -7.81 -0.79 -1.30
C ALA A 57 -8.94 0.14 -1.78
N PRO A 58 -8.89 1.44 -1.45
CA PRO A 58 -9.98 2.37 -1.77
C PRO A 58 -10.02 2.75 -3.25
N PHE A 59 -8.93 2.51 -3.97
CA PHE A 59 -8.72 2.76 -5.39
C PHE A 59 -7.63 1.80 -5.88
N ALA A 60 -7.46 1.70 -7.20
CA ALA A 60 -6.35 0.94 -7.75
C ALA A 60 -5.01 1.60 -7.38
N MET A 61 -4.05 0.79 -6.96
CA MET A 61 -2.74 1.27 -6.50
C MET A 61 -1.67 0.21 -6.66
N ASP A 62 -0.44 0.65 -6.92
CA ASP A 62 0.74 -0.21 -6.93
C ASP A 62 1.53 0.03 -5.63
N ILE A 63 1.72 -1.02 -4.84
CA ILE A 63 2.56 -0.98 -3.63
C ILE A 63 4.03 -1.03 -4.05
N VAL A 64 4.82 -0.07 -3.56
CA VAL A 64 6.24 0.10 -3.87
C VAL A 64 7.12 -0.40 -2.72
N ASP A 65 6.69 -0.20 -1.47
CA ASP A 65 7.40 -0.69 -0.29
C ASP A 65 6.42 -1.03 0.84
N ILE A 66 6.84 -1.95 1.71
CA ILE A 66 6.14 -2.30 2.93
C ILE A 66 7.13 -2.20 4.08
N ILE A 67 6.90 -1.24 4.96
CA ILE A 67 7.75 -0.98 6.11
C ILE A 67 7.11 -1.64 7.33
N VAL A 68 7.86 -2.48 8.02
CA VAL A 68 7.44 -3.15 9.26
C VAL A 68 8.28 -2.62 10.41
N GLN A 69 7.61 -1.96 11.35
CA GLN A 69 8.17 -1.60 12.65
C GLN A 69 7.43 -2.41 13.71
N ALA A 70 7.73 -3.71 13.78
CA ALA A 70 7.06 -4.65 14.67
C ALA A 70 8.04 -5.33 15.61
N ARG A 71 7.59 -5.51 16.84
CA ARG A 71 8.27 -6.20 17.93
C ARG A 71 7.81 -7.64 18.01
N ALA A 72 8.78 -8.54 18.03
CA ALA A 72 8.61 -9.95 18.34
C ALA A 72 8.92 -10.24 19.82
N ALA A 73 8.31 -11.28 20.37
CA ALA A 73 8.69 -11.78 21.71
C ALA A 73 9.94 -12.68 21.66
N ALA A 74 10.17 -13.33 20.52
CA ALA A 74 11.31 -14.22 20.29
C ALA A 74 11.94 -13.96 18.91
N GLU A 75 13.20 -14.40 18.75
CA GLU A 75 13.89 -14.35 17.46
C GLU A 75 13.20 -15.28 16.44
N GLY A 76 13.13 -14.83 15.18
CA GLY A 76 12.55 -15.60 14.08
C GLY A 76 11.03 -15.48 13.91
N GLU A 77 10.35 -14.67 14.71
CA GLU A 77 8.95 -14.32 14.44
C GLU A 77 8.86 -13.32 13.27
N THR A 78 7.83 -13.47 12.46
CA THR A 78 7.67 -12.72 11.21
C THR A 78 6.27 -12.16 11.05
N LEU A 79 6.15 -11.19 10.15
CA LEU A 79 4.89 -10.67 9.63
C LEU A 79 4.88 -10.78 8.11
N THR A 80 3.83 -11.35 7.57
CA THR A 80 3.65 -11.56 6.13
C THR A 80 2.50 -10.69 5.63
N PRO A 81 2.77 -9.68 4.80
CA PRO A 81 1.74 -8.94 4.09
C PRO A 81 1.13 -9.82 2.98
N ILE A 82 -0.19 -9.82 2.87
CA ILE A 82 -0.95 -10.69 1.98
C ILE A 82 -1.92 -9.86 1.16
N ASN A 83 -1.90 -10.06 -0.15
CA ASN A 83 -2.97 -9.63 -1.04
C ASN A 83 -4.00 -10.75 -1.08
N ALA A 84 -5.15 -10.53 -0.45
CA ALA A 84 -6.26 -11.48 -0.44
C ALA A 84 -7.24 -11.26 -1.62
N GLY A 85 -6.95 -10.31 -2.51
CA GLY A 85 -7.81 -9.90 -3.61
C GLY A 85 -9.19 -9.49 -3.13
N GLN A 86 -10.19 -9.66 -3.98
CA GLN A 86 -11.59 -9.52 -3.59
C GLN A 86 -12.08 -10.76 -2.83
N ALA A 87 -13.19 -10.61 -2.08
CA ALA A 87 -13.78 -11.71 -1.31
C ALA A 87 -13.96 -12.98 -2.15
N GLY A 88 -13.33 -14.07 -1.73
CA GLY A 88 -13.35 -15.36 -2.43
C GLY A 88 -12.15 -15.63 -3.35
N SER A 89 -11.22 -14.68 -3.49
CA SER A 89 -9.96 -14.87 -4.23
C SER A 89 -8.95 -15.70 -3.44
N ALA A 90 -7.99 -16.32 -4.13
CA ALA A 90 -6.85 -16.93 -3.48
C ALA A 90 -5.99 -15.84 -2.82
N ALA A 91 -5.55 -16.10 -1.59
CA ALA A 91 -4.69 -15.18 -0.86
C ALA A 91 -3.23 -15.49 -1.16
N ASP A 92 -2.48 -14.48 -1.56
CA ASP A 92 -1.08 -14.60 -1.95
C ASP A 92 -0.22 -13.65 -1.12
N ALA A 93 0.94 -14.14 -0.67
CA ALA A 93 1.92 -13.30 -0.01
C ALA A 93 2.45 -12.25 -0.99
N MET A 94 2.52 -10.99 -0.55
CA MET A 94 3.02 -9.88 -1.37
C MET A 94 4.54 -9.90 -1.50
N CYS A 95 5.22 -10.46 -0.49
CA CYS A 95 6.66 -10.63 -0.41
C CYS A 95 6.98 -11.80 0.53
N THR A 96 8.26 -12.14 0.69
CA THR A 96 8.69 -13.05 1.75
C THR A 96 8.33 -12.49 3.12
N ALA A 97 8.03 -13.39 4.07
CA ALA A 97 7.75 -13.02 5.45
C ALA A 97 8.86 -12.11 6.02
N ILE A 98 8.46 -10.97 6.59
CA ILE A 98 9.37 -9.95 7.08
C ILE A 98 9.66 -10.23 8.55
N ALA A 99 10.94 -10.34 8.91
CA ALA A 99 11.34 -10.58 10.29
C ALA A 99 10.97 -9.40 11.20
N CYS A 100 10.39 -9.71 12.35
CA CYS A 100 10.06 -8.75 13.40
C CYS A 100 11.18 -8.80 14.44
N ALA A 101 11.90 -7.70 14.64
CA ALA A 101 13.01 -7.66 15.57
C ALA A 101 12.50 -7.41 17.01
N ALA A 102 13.12 -8.05 18.00
CA ALA A 102 12.71 -7.91 19.41
C ALA A 102 12.95 -6.49 19.98
N ASP A 103 13.81 -5.71 19.33
CA ASP A 103 14.17 -4.33 19.65
C ASP A 103 13.33 -3.27 18.92
N GLY A 104 12.41 -3.69 18.03
CA GLY A 104 11.57 -2.78 17.25
C GLY A 104 12.31 -2.10 16.09
N THR A 105 13.41 -2.70 15.61
CA THR A 105 14.08 -2.26 14.38
C THR A 105 13.11 -2.19 13.21
N VAL A 106 13.25 -1.15 12.39
CA VAL A 106 12.47 -0.99 11.17
C VAL A 106 13.03 -1.92 10.09
N THR A 107 12.18 -2.80 9.59
CA THR A 107 12.46 -3.66 8.44
C THR A 107 11.59 -3.23 7.27
N HIS A 108 12.06 -3.52 6.07
CA HIS A 108 11.35 -3.20 4.83
C HIS A 108 10.99 -4.49 4.12
N MET A 109 10.22 -4.39 3.06
CA MET A 109 10.00 -5.48 2.12
C MET A 109 11.36 -6.01 1.68
N SER A 110 11.68 -7.22 2.14
CA SER A 110 13.06 -7.72 2.12
C SER A 110 13.40 -8.42 0.80
N ALA A 111 12.59 -9.41 0.41
CA ALA A 111 12.78 -10.22 -0.79
C ALA A 111 11.45 -10.83 -1.29
N GLY A 112 11.46 -11.44 -2.48
CA GLY A 112 10.31 -12.17 -3.05
C GLY A 112 9.08 -11.31 -3.33
N ALA A 113 9.26 -10.00 -3.47
CA ALA A 113 8.22 -9.10 -3.95
C ALA A 113 7.71 -9.56 -5.32
N ASP A 114 6.40 -9.81 -5.41
CA ASP A 114 5.74 -10.16 -6.66
C ASP A 114 4.91 -8.98 -7.15
N ASP A 115 5.32 -8.37 -8.26
CA ASP A 115 4.66 -7.22 -8.89
C ASP A 115 3.16 -7.45 -9.11
N THR A 116 2.75 -8.67 -9.45
CA THR A 116 1.34 -9.00 -9.67
C THR A 116 0.52 -8.96 -8.38
N LYS A 117 1.15 -9.16 -7.22
CA LYS A 117 0.51 -9.14 -5.90
C LYS A 117 0.58 -7.76 -5.26
N LEU A 118 1.54 -6.95 -5.68
CA LEU A 118 1.69 -5.56 -5.26
C LEU A 118 0.76 -4.59 -6.01
N ARG A 119 0.26 -4.98 -7.19
CA ARG A 119 -0.78 -4.26 -7.91
C ARG A 119 -2.17 -4.61 -7.37
N LEU A 120 -2.81 -3.63 -6.76
CA LEU A 120 -4.14 -3.76 -6.15
C LEU A 120 -5.19 -3.10 -7.03
N ALA A 121 -6.31 -3.77 -7.22
CA ALA A 121 -7.54 -3.17 -7.74
C ALA A 121 -8.32 -2.50 -6.60
N ALA A 122 -9.22 -1.57 -6.97
CA ALA A 122 -10.16 -1.02 -5.99
C ALA A 122 -11.03 -2.15 -5.40
N GLY A 123 -11.11 -2.20 -4.07
CA GLY A 123 -11.83 -3.23 -3.33
C GLY A 123 -10.99 -4.47 -2.95
N ASP A 124 -9.74 -4.56 -3.38
CA ASP A 124 -8.86 -5.65 -2.94
C ASP A 124 -8.58 -5.55 -1.44
N ILE A 125 -8.59 -6.69 -0.76
CA ILE A 125 -8.38 -6.81 0.67
C ILE A 125 -6.91 -7.12 0.92
N VAL A 126 -6.25 -6.25 1.68
CA VAL A 126 -4.89 -6.47 2.15
C VAL A 126 -4.93 -6.93 3.59
N LYS A 127 -4.18 -7.99 3.88
CA LYS A 127 -4.08 -8.62 5.19
C LYS A 127 -2.64 -8.62 5.69
N VAL A 128 -2.49 -8.79 6.99
CA VAL A 128 -1.21 -9.07 7.63
C VAL A 128 -1.34 -10.33 8.48
N ASP A 129 -0.45 -11.28 8.26
CA ASP A 129 -0.41 -12.53 8.99
C ASP A 129 0.86 -12.61 9.84
N ALA A 130 0.70 -12.69 11.15
CA ALA A 130 1.81 -12.87 12.06
C ALA A 130 2.11 -14.36 12.27
N SER A 131 3.39 -14.72 12.36
CA SER A 131 3.77 -16.11 12.68
C SER A 131 3.36 -16.54 14.08
N LYS A 132 3.13 -15.57 14.98
CA LYS A 132 2.76 -15.75 16.39
C LYS A 132 1.84 -14.64 16.87
N ASP A 133 1.03 -14.98 17.87
CA ASP A 133 0.09 -14.08 18.54
C ASP A 133 0.78 -13.02 19.40
N THR A 134 2.11 -13.03 19.50
CA THR A 134 2.95 -12.10 20.25
C THR A 134 3.47 -10.93 19.40
N VAL A 135 3.43 -11.02 18.08
CA VAL A 135 3.96 -9.98 17.18
C VAL A 135 3.08 -8.73 17.23
N ARG A 136 3.66 -7.56 17.54
CA ARG A 136 2.92 -6.29 17.66
C ARG A 136 3.69 -5.14 17.05
N GLY A 137 3.00 -4.14 16.51
CA GLY A 137 3.65 -2.92 16.03
C GLY A 137 2.94 -2.27 14.86
N LEU A 138 3.70 -1.65 13.96
CA LEU A 138 3.18 -0.89 12.83
C LEU A 138 3.64 -1.51 11.51
N VAL A 139 2.72 -1.60 10.55
CA VAL A 139 3.00 -1.93 9.16
C VAL A 139 2.55 -0.77 8.30
N THR A 140 3.43 -0.25 7.46
CA THR A 140 3.17 0.86 6.55
C THR A 140 3.31 0.38 5.12
N PHE A 141 2.23 0.50 4.36
CA PHE A 141 2.19 0.22 2.94
C PHE A 141 2.38 1.53 2.18
N ILE A 142 3.45 1.63 1.40
CA ILE A 142 3.74 2.78 0.54
C ILE A 142 3.44 2.37 -0.89
N GLY A 143 2.63 3.16 -1.57
CA GLY A 143 2.30 2.92 -2.96
C GLY A 143 2.00 4.20 -3.74
N VAL A 144 1.63 4.01 -4.99
CA VAL A 144 1.17 5.06 -5.89
C VAL A 144 -0.20 4.68 -6.44
N ARG A 145 -1.05 5.67 -6.67
CA ARG A 145 -2.31 5.45 -7.39
C ARG A 145 -2.05 5.06 -8.84
N VAL A 146 -2.96 4.26 -9.40
CA VAL A 146 -3.01 3.91 -10.83
C VAL A 146 -4.43 4.00 -11.39
#